data_AF-A0A7J4JYW5-F1
#
_entry.id   AF-A0A7J4JYW5-F1
#
_cell.length_a   1.000
_cell.length_b   1.000
_cell.length_c   1.000
_cell.angle_alpha   90.00
_cell.angle_beta   90.00
_cell.angle_gamma   90.00
#
_symmetry.space_group_name_H-M   'P 1'
#
loop_
_entity.id
_entity.type
_entity.pdbx_description
1 polymer ?
#
loop_
_entity_poly.entity_id
_entity_poly.type
_entity_poly.pdbx_seq_one_letter_code
_entity_poly.pdbx_strand_id
1 'polypeptide(L)' 'MQFVIDANILFAALIKDSLTHEIIVSEFAEFFAPEFILGEFYMHETEILQKTKELLKNSKRFLKTWKSE' A
#
# COMPACT_ATOMS: atom_id res chain seq x y z
N MET A 1 14.93 -1.15 -11.35
CA MET A 1 15.99 -1.20 -10.29
C MET A 1 15.42 -1.94 -9.09
N GLN A 2 16.27 -2.59 -8.28
CA GLN A 2 15.82 -3.37 -7.12
C GLN A 2 16.01 -2.57 -5.83
N PHE A 3 14.96 -2.47 -5.01
CA PHE A 3 14.98 -1.72 -3.76
C PHE A 3 14.43 -2.54 -2.61
N VAL A 4 15.10 -2.46 -1.46
CA VAL A 4 14.55 -2.97 -0.20
C VAL A 4 13.82 -1.84 0.49
N ILE A 5 12.57 -2.07 0.91
CA ILE A 5 11.73 -1.07 1.56
C ILE A 5 11.42 -1.45 3.01
N ASP A 6 11.25 -0.42 3.83
CA ASP A 6 10.81 -0.55 5.22
C ASP A 6 9.30 -0.80 5.30
N ALA A 7 8.85 -1.47 6.35
CA ALA A 7 7.44 -1.71 6.64
C ALA A 7 6.62 -0.41 6.65
N ASN A 8 7.16 0.66 7.23
CA ASN A 8 6.48 1.95 7.32
C ASN A 8 6.23 2.58 5.95
N ILE A 9 7.15 2.37 5.00
CA ILE A 9 7.02 2.88 3.63
C ILE A 9 5.92 2.12 2.90
N LEU A 10 5.86 0.79 3.09
CA LEU A 10 4.78 -0.05 2.57
C LEU A 10 3.43 0.38 3.15
N PHE A 11 3.32 0.54 4.47
CA PHE A 11 2.06 0.94 5.10
C PHE A 11 1.62 2.35 4.71
N ALA A 12 2.55 3.31 4.62
CA ALA A 12 2.25 4.66 4.16
C ALA A 12 1.69 4.68 2.74
N ALA A 13 2.22 3.84 1.85
CA ALA A 13 1.71 3.69 0.49
C ALA A 13 0.32 3.04 0.44
N LEU A 14 -0.01 2.13 1.35
CA LEU A 14 -1.31 1.46 1.38
C LEU A 14 -2.44 2.38 1.86
N ILE A 15 -2.17 3.23 2.86
CA ILE A 15 -3.20 4.03 3.54
C ILE A 15 -3.43 5.42 2.93
N LYS A 16 -2.57 5.88 2.00
CA LYS A 16 -2.64 7.24 1.45
C LYS A 16 -2.28 7.31 -0.03
N ASP A 17 -3.13 8.01 -0.80
CA ASP A 17 -2.84 8.46 -2.16
C ASP A 17 -1.72 9.49 -2.11
N SER A 18 -0.51 9.08 -2.48
CA SER A 18 0.72 9.84 -2.29
C SER A 18 1.75 9.46 -3.35
N LEU A 19 2.79 10.28 -3.51
CA LEU A 19 3.91 9.95 -4.38
C LEU A 19 4.53 8.59 -4.00
N THR A 20 4.56 8.24 -2.72
CA THR A 20 5.03 6.92 -2.26
C THR A 20 4.15 5.79 -2.79
N HIS A 21 2.82 5.96 -2.78
CA HIS A 21 1.90 5.01 -3.39
C HIS A 21 2.16 4.86 -4.89
N GLU A 22 2.24 5.98 -5.62
CA GLU A 22 2.51 5.99 -7.06
C GLU A 22 3.83 5.30 -7.41
N ILE A 23 4.88 5.50 -6.61
CA ILE A 23 6.19 4.86 -6.81
C ILE A 23 6.10 3.35 -6.57
N ILE A 24 5.50 2.91 -5.44
CA ILE A 24 5.44 1.49 -5.08
C ILE A 24 4.63 0.66 -6.09
N VAL A 25 3.55 1.23 -6.63
CA VAL A 25 2.70 0.55 -7.62
C VAL A 25 3.19 0.72 -9.07
N SER A 26 4.26 1.47 -9.29
CA SER A 26 4.80 1.69 -10.63
C SER A 26 5.67 0.52 -11.11
N GLU A 27 5.70 0.29 -12.42
CA GLU A 27 6.53 -0.74 -13.05
C GLU A 27 8.02 -0.35 -13.14
N PHE A 28 8.42 0.83 -12.66
CA PHE A 28 9.79 1.33 -12.79
C PHE A 28 10.78 0.67 -11.81
N ALA A 29 10.27 0.02 -10.76
CA ALA A 29 11.08 -0.54 -9.68
C ALA A 29 10.52 -1.87 -9.18
N GLU A 30 11.43 -2.75 -8.76
CA GLU A 30 11.11 -4.00 -8.09
C GLU A 30 11.41 -3.82 -6.59
N PHE A 31 10.40 -4.07 -5.74
CA PHE A 31 10.50 -3.83 -4.31
C PHE A 31 10.53 -5.13 -3.52
N PHE A 32 11.44 -5.19 -2.55
CA PHE A 32 11.64 -6.32 -1.66
C PHE A 32 11.42 -5.88 -0.22
N ALA A 33 10.85 -6.75 0.58
CA ALA A 33 10.66 -6.52 2.00
C ALA A 33 10.84 -7.86 2.75
N PRO A 34 11.41 -7.86 3.97
CA PRO A 34 11.46 -9.06 4.79
C PRO A 34 10.08 -9.66 5.07
N GLU A 35 9.99 -11.00 5.13
CA GLU A 35 8.73 -11.73 5.33
C GLU A 35 8.03 -11.36 6.66
N PHE A 36 8.77 -10.99 7.71
CA PHE A 36 8.19 -10.61 9.00
C PHE A 36 7.24 -9.40 8.90
N ILE A 37 7.38 -8.56 7.87
CA ILE A 37 6.48 -7.43 7.61
C ILE A 37 5.05 -7.92 7.34
N LEU A 38 4.88 -9.13 6.80
CA LEU A 38 3.55 -9.73 6.67
C LEU A 38 2.92 -9.97 8.04
N GLY A 39 3.71 -10.39 9.03
CA GLY A 39 3.24 -10.54 10.41
C GLY A 39 2.75 -9.20 10.98
N GLU A 40 3.51 -8.12 10.79
CA GLU A 40 3.09 -6.77 11.19
C GLU A 40 1.84 -6.32 10.43
N PHE A 41 1.75 -6.60 9.13
CA PHE A 41 0.56 -6.31 8.33
C PHE A 41 -0.69 -6.98 8.90
N TYR A 42 -0.62 -8.28 9.23
CA TYR A 42 -1.75 -9.00 9.81
C TYR A 42 -2.14 -8.49 11.20
N MET A 43 -1.17 -8.07 12.03
CA MET A 43 -1.46 -7.45 13.33
C MET A 43 -2.22 -6.13 13.20
N HIS A 44 -1.97 -5.38 12.13
CA HIS A 44 -2.56 -4.05 11.88
C HIS A 44 -3.61 -4.03 10.76
N GLU A 45 -4.03 -5.20 10.25
CA GLU A 45 -4.87 -5.32 9.05
C GLU A 45 -6.16 -4.48 9.16
N THR A 46 -6.84 -4.56 10.31
CA THR A 46 -8.09 -3.81 10.54
C THR A 46 -7.88 -2.30 10.47
N GLU A 47 -6.79 -1.80 11.04
CA GLU A 47 -6.47 -0.37 11.02
C GLU A 47 -6.10 0.09 9.61
N ILE A 48 -5.27 -0.69 8.90
CA ILE A 48 -4.88 -0.42 7.51
C ILE A 48 -6.13 -0.38 6.62
N LEU A 49 -7.03 -1.37 6.74
CA LEU A 49 -8.27 -1.42 5.98
C LEU A 49 -9.20 -0.25 6.29
N GLN A 50 -9.30 0.17 7.55
CA GLN A 50 -10.11 1.34 7.93
C GLN A 50 -9.57 2.62 7.28
N LYS A 51 -8.26 2.88 7.40
CA LYS A 51 -7.61 4.05 6.79
C LYS A 51 -7.69 4.01 5.26
N THR A 52 -7.55 2.83 4.67
CA THR A 52 -7.70 2.65 3.21
C THR A 52 -9.13 2.94 2.79
N LYS A 53 -10.16 2.45 3.48
CA LYS A 53 -11.57 2.77 3.17
C LYS A 53 -11.86 4.26 3.28
N GLU A 54 -11.31 4.93 4.28
CA GLU A 54 -11.40 6.38 4.40
C GLU A 54 -10.74 7.08 3.20
N LEU A 55 -9.58 6.58 2.77
CA LEU A 55 -8.94 7.04 1.54
C LEU A 55 -9.83 6.80 0.31
N LEU A 56 -10.41 5.60 0.13
CA LEU A 56 -11.33 5.27 -0.97
C LEU A 56 -12.56 6.17 -0.99
N LYS A 57 -13.12 6.49 0.19
CA LYS A 57 -14.28 7.37 0.33
C LYS A 57 -13.95 8.81 -0.06
N ASN A 58 -12.74 9.25 0.24
CA ASN A 58 -12.26 10.61 -0.04
C ASN A 58 -11.62 10.75 -1.43
N SER A 59 -11.16 9.63 -2.02
CA SER A 59 -10.53 9.58 -3.33
C SER A 59 -11.50 9.06 -4.38
N LYS A 60 -11.92 9.94 -5.30
CA LYS A 60 -12.74 9.59 -6.47
C LYS A 60 -12.04 8.61 -7.44
N ARG A 61 -10.77 8.24 -7.21
CA ARG A 61 -9.90 7.55 -8.18
C ARG A 61 -9.75 6.04 -7.94
N PHE A 62 -9.90 5.55 -6.71
CA PHE A 62 -9.57 4.16 -6.37
C PHE A 62 -10.63 3.11 -6.77
N LEU A 63 -11.88 3.51 -7.02
CA LEU A 63 -12.96 2.58 -7.37
C LEU A 63 -12.73 1.82 -8.70
N LYS A 64 -11.69 2.17 -9.46
CA LYS A 64 -11.35 1.54 -10.75
C LYS A 64 -10.38 0.36 -10.64
N THR A 65 -9.63 0.21 -9.55
CA THR A 65 -8.46 -0.70 -9.52
C THR A 65 -8.73 -2.05 -8.84
N TRP A 66 -9.83 -2.18 -8.10
CA TRP A 66 -10.14 -3.40 -7.31
C TRP A 66 -11.43 -4.11 -7.73
N LYS A 67 -11.98 -3.79 -8.91
CA LYS A 67 -13.03 -4.57 -9.56
C LYS A 67 -12.48 -5.21 -10.84
N SER A 68 -11.66 -6.22 -10.67
CA SER A 68 -11.42 -7.22 -11.70
C SER A 68 -10.98 -8.50 -11.01
N GLU A 69 -11.83 -9.51 -11.17
CA GLU A 69 -11.78 -10.90 -10.69
C GLU A 69 -12.28 -11.17 -9.26
#